data_AF-A0A6A3MAT4-F1
#
_entry.id   AF-A0A6A3MAT4-F1
#
_cell.length_a   1.000
_cell.length_b   1.000
_cell.length_c   1.000
_cell.angle_alpha   90.00
_cell.angle_beta   90.00
_cell.angle_gamma   90.00
#
_symmetry.space_group_name_H-M   'P 1'
#
loop_
_entity.id
_entity.type
_entity.pdbx_description
1 polymer ?
#
loop_
_entity_poly.entity_id
_entity_poly.type
_entity_poly.pdbx_seq_one_letter_code
_entity_poly.pdbx_strand_id
1 'polypeptide(L)'
;MLAPFSIFQIAIFQQLTTKSSVDDTDVSAPPPVQQEEEPLKELQMVYPEPNAPYKSPLTFRFNLIAASDFSELMEFYAGRRWLCLQLDGSWRRCIPIESGTLIQETIDVGNHTARLVLVDSSTPETGKQLMKSEQVSFTVLSDEDFAAVLRQQRLDDLALHGPQTGEEDMSVVEWYRLKTQRHNDGNGGDSAHVTHEVDAATGDSQPVNTAHNSPTDPPLLVIGVKTRVIDGFRFRQAIRQTWASKDNLPNDVRVLFAGCRVPADASEEVRQAVAYEQKVFGGDLLTDVLDCEDSYATLPDKVKEFLHFVGVDHVLRRSGYVMIADDDVYVRARDFAEQLAALGPLHDLYAGHVKQGNSFVPERDPQRRYYLPESVYPLDEFPPFAWGPHYLMSMDVVEFIADNREELQGLGPLDDVTIALWLLAIQVHPQHLELFRNLRESPCSDDLLAYADLGPLAMRMIQSNLQSGRNFCHGFNAHTWDRDGLR
;
A
#
# COMPACT_ATOMS: atom_id res chain seq x y z
N MET A 1 -20.12 20.76 25.63
CA MET A 1 -18.78 21.34 25.41
C MET A 1 -18.09 20.40 24.45
N LEU A 2 -18.14 20.73 23.17
CA LEU A 2 -17.52 19.97 22.07
C LEU A 2 -16.12 20.56 21.88
N ALA A 3 -15.09 19.74 22.02
CA ALA A 3 -13.71 20.13 21.75
C ALA A 3 -13.36 19.68 20.31
N PRO A 4 -12.92 20.58 19.41
CA PRO A 4 -12.35 20.19 18.13
C PRO A 4 -10.83 20.14 18.31
N PHE A 5 -10.28 18.97 18.62
CA PHE A 5 -8.83 18.74 18.69
C PHE A 5 -8.52 17.36 18.12
N SER A 6 -8.56 17.22 16.79
CA SER A 6 -7.93 16.08 16.11
C SER A 6 -7.35 16.45 14.74
N ILE A 7 -7.89 17.50 14.09
CA ILE A 7 -7.41 18.02 12.79
C ILE A 7 -6.00 18.66 12.87
N PHE A 8 -5.58 19.17 14.03
CA PHE A 8 -4.35 19.98 14.15
C PHE A 8 -3.04 19.18 14.24
N GLN A 9 -3.07 17.87 14.52
CA GLN A 9 -1.84 17.08 14.70
C GLN A 9 -1.27 16.48 13.40
N ILE A 10 -2.07 16.29 12.34
CA ILE A 10 -1.58 15.83 11.02
C ILE A 10 -1.13 16.99 10.13
N ALA A 11 -1.65 18.21 10.33
CA ALA A 11 -1.10 19.40 9.66
C ALA A 11 0.41 19.60 9.98
N ILE A 12 0.86 19.14 11.15
CA ILE A 12 2.28 19.12 11.53
C ILE A 12 3.08 18.08 10.71
N PHE A 13 2.44 16.99 10.27
CA PHE A 13 3.04 16.01 9.36
C PHE A 13 3.28 16.60 7.96
N GLN A 14 2.38 17.47 7.47
CA GLN A 14 2.55 18.14 6.17
C GLN A 14 3.52 19.33 6.21
N GLN A 15 3.67 20.02 7.35
CA GLN A 15 4.55 21.21 7.46
C GLN A 15 6.04 20.90 7.70
N LEU A 16 6.42 19.66 8.00
CA LEU A 16 7.82 19.32 8.27
C LEU A 16 8.71 19.20 7.02
N THR A 17 8.16 19.35 5.80
CA THR A 17 8.93 19.25 4.54
C THR A 17 9.08 20.55 3.74
N THR A 18 8.60 21.71 4.21
CA THR A 18 8.88 22.99 3.53
C THR A 18 9.16 24.13 4.52
N LYS A 19 10.43 24.51 4.66
CA LYS A 19 10.82 25.80 5.25
C LYS A 19 11.27 26.75 4.15
N SER A 20 10.46 27.75 3.85
CA SER A 20 10.97 29.05 3.40
C SER A 20 10.27 30.16 4.17
N SER A 21 11.09 31.04 4.73
CA SER A 21 10.73 32.25 5.47
C SER A 21 10.34 33.38 4.52
N VAL A 22 9.35 34.23 4.86
CA VAL A 22 9.41 35.71 4.70
C VAL A 22 8.39 36.38 5.65
N ASP A 23 8.83 37.52 6.18
CA ASP A 23 8.19 38.54 7.03
C ASP A 23 6.86 39.15 6.54
N ASP A 24 6.04 39.56 7.51
CA ASP A 24 4.82 40.37 7.38
C ASP A 24 5.13 41.88 7.39
N THR A 25 4.56 42.67 6.47
CA THR A 25 4.16 44.09 6.72
C THR A 25 3.04 44.58 5.78
N ASP A 26 1.89 44.88 6.41
CA ASP A 26 1.00 46.05 6.32
C ASP A 26 0.38 46.62 5.00
N VAL A 27 -0.96 46.54 4.97
CA VAL A 27 -2.02 47.54 4.64
C VAL A 27 -2.28 48.08 3.20
N SER A 28 -3.42 47.61 2.69
CA SER A 28 -4.52 48.24 1.92
C SER A 28 -4.27 49.00 0.60
N ALA A 29 -4.79 48.42 -0.49
CA ALA A 29 -5.41 49.11 -1.62
C ALA A 29 -6.58 48.23 -2.15
N PRO A 30 -7.64 48.79 -2.75
CA PRO A 30 -8.79 48.01 -3.20
C PRO A 30 -8.39 47.10 -4.37
N PRO A 31 -8.88 45.85 -4.44
CA PRO A 31 -8.34 44.89 -5.39
C PRO A 31 -8.70 45.30 -6.82
N PRO A 32 -7.73 45.25 -7.75
CA PRO A 32 -8.08 45.26 -9.17
C PRO A 32 -8.89 43.99 -9.46
N VAL A 33 -9.73 44.05 -10.50
CA VAL A 33 -10.48 42.90 -11.02
C VAL A 33 -9.54 41.69 -11.09
N GLN A 34 -9.73 40.73 -10.19
CA GLN A 34 -8.90 39.54 -10.11
C GLN A 34 -9.08 38.80 -11.44
N GLN A 35 -8.04 38.79 -12.26
CA GLN A 35 -7.82 37.64 -13.13
C GLN A 35 -7.73 36.47 -12.16
N GLU A 36 -8.74 35.60 -12.14
CA GLU A 36 -8.67 34.34 -11.39
C GLU A 36 -7.37 33.67 -11.84
N GLU A 37 -6.36 33.67 -10.95
CA GLU A 37 -5.10 33.00 -11.21
C GLU A 37 -5.43 31.53 -11.47
N GLU A 38 -4.90 30.98 -12.56
CA GLU A 38 -5.10 29.58 -12.92
C GLU A 38 -4.63 28.71 -11.74
N PRO A 39 -5.54 28.00 -11.04
CA PRO A 39 -5.19 27.33 -9.78
C PRO A 39 -4.22 26.15 -10.01
N LEU A 40 -4.23 25.59 -11.23
CA LEU A 40 -3.23 24.63 -11.69
C LEU A 40 -1.92 25.34 -12.04
N LYS A 41 -0.83 24.95 -11.37
CA LYS A 41 0.53 25.45 -11.65
C LYS A 41 1.23 24.66 -12.73
N GLU A 42 1.09 23.33 -12.70
CA GLU A 42 1.79 22.44 -13.62
C GLU A 42 0.98 21.18 -13.91
N LEU A 43 1.10 20.71 -15.15
CA LEU A 43 0.58 19.45 -15.64
C LEU A 43 1.74 18.53 -16.00
N GLN A 44 1.89 17.43 -15.27
CA GLN A 44 3.01 16.51 -15.44
C GLN A 44 2.52 15.15 -15.95
N MET A 45 3.11 14.66 -17.05
CA MET A 45 2.93 13.27 -17.48
C MET A 45 3.86 12.39 -16.65
N VAL A 46 3.27 11.41 -15.96
CA VAL A 46 3.98 10.51 -15.03
C VAL A 46 4.22 9.14 -15.67
N TYR A 47 3.34 8.73 -16.58
CA TYR A 47 3.49 7.50 -17.33
C TYR A 47 2.93 7.67 -18.75
N PRO A 48 3.64 7.25 -19.81
CA PRO A 48 4.91 6.55 -19.82
C PRO A 48 6.09 7.40 -19.31
N GLU A 49 7.14 6.73 -18.85
CA GLU A 49 8.43 7.32 -18.50
C GLU A 49 9.27 7.55 -19.77
N PRO A 50 10.12 8.60 -19.79
CA PRO A 50 10.97 8.89 -20.93
C PRO A 50 11.92 7.74 -21.30
N ASN A 51 11.88 7.34 -22.56
CA ASN A 51 12.74 6.34 -23.20
C ASN A 51 12.62 4.91 -22.63
N ALA A 52 11.52 4.61 -21.95
CA ALA A 52 11.25 3.27 -21.44
C ALA A 52 10.46 2.40 -22.46
N PRO A 53 10.68 1.07 -22.45
CA PRO A 53 9.91 0.13 -23.25
C PRO A 53 8.58 -0.23 -22.58
N TYR A 54 7.52 -0.36 -23.38
CA TYR A 54 6.17 -0.69 -22.94
C TYR A 54 5.51 -1.74 -23.82
N LYS A 55 4.41 -2.31 -23.34
CA LYS A 55 3.48 -3.10 -24.15
C LYS A 55 2.14 -2.38 -24.30
N SER A 56 1.44 -2.70 -25.38
CA SER A 56 0.09 -2.21 -25.68
C SER A 56 -0.98 -3.13 -25.05
N PRO A 57 -2.15 -2.65 -24.62
CA PRO A 57 -2.56 -1.24 -24.54
C PRO A 57 -1.88 -0.50 -23.39
N LEU A 58 -1.65 0.81 -23.56
CA LEU A 58 -0.95 1.66 -22.61
C LEU A 58 -1.94 2.60 -21.90
N THR A 59 -1.81 2.72 -20.58
CA THR A 59 -2.59 3.68 -19.78
C THR A 59 -1.73 4.87 -19.40
N PHE A 60 -2.10 6.07 -19.82
CA PHE A 60 -1.39 7.30 -19.51
C PHE A 60 -1.79 7.83 -18.13
N ARG A 61 -0.79 8.23 -17.33
CA ARG A 61 -0.99 8.80 -15.99
C ARG A 61 -0.36 10.17 -15.88
N PHE A 62 -0.93 11.00 -15.03
CA PHE A 62 -0.51 12.39 -14.87
C PHE A 62 -0.78 12.91 -13.47
N ASN A 63 -0.02 13.92 -13.09
CA ASN A 63 -0.19 14.69 -11.87
C ASN A 63 -0.63 16.11 -12.21
N LEU A 64 -1.52 16.62 -11.37
CA LEU A 64 -1.95 18.01 -11.37
C LEU A 64 -1.31 18.68 -10.17
N ILE A 65 -0.37 19.60 -10.42
CA ILE A 65 0.30 20.35 -9.37
C ILE A 65 -0.41 21.68 -9.23
N ALA A 66 -1.12 21.88 -8.12
CA ALA A 66 -1.93 23.07 -7.87
C ALA A 66 -1.41 23.92 -6.71
N ALA A 67 -1.84 25.18 -6.66
CA ALA A 67 -1.59 26.07 -5.54
C ALA A 67 -2.54 25.81 -4.36
N SER A 68 -3.74 25.34 -4.68
CA SER A 68 -4.90 25.16 -3.80
C SER A 68 -5.15 23.69 -3.49
N ASP A 69 -6.06 23.43 -2.56
CA ASP A 69 -6.55 22.08 -2.28
C ASP A 69 -7.17 21.45 -3.55
N PHE A 70 -7.03 20.14 -3.69
CA PHE A 70 -7.58 19.37 -4.80
C PHE A 70 -9.10 19.50 -4.93
N SER A 71 -9.84 19.59 -3.82
CA SER A 71 -11.29 19.77 -3.84
C SER A 71 -11.70 21.12 -4.43
N GLU A 72 -10.99 22.20 -4.06
CA GLU A 72 -11.22 23.53 -4.63
C GLU A 72 -10.84 23.59 -6.11
N LEU A 73 -9.74 22.92 -6.48
CA LEU A 73 -9.30 22.79 -7.87
C LEU A 73 -10.37 22.11 -8.75
N MET A 74 -10.97 21.03 -8.25
CA MET A 74 -11.99 20.29 -8.98
C MET A 74 -13.30 21.07 -9.08
N GLU A 75 -13.72 21.78 -8.04
CA GLU A 75 -14.88 22.67 -8.11
C GLU A 75 -14.67 23.80 -9.13
N PHE A 76 -13.46 24.37 -9.19
CA PHE A 76 -13.13 25.43 -10.14
C PHE A 76 -13.22 24.96 -11.60
N TYR A 77 -12.81 23.72 -11.88
CA TYR A 77 -12.71 23.20 -13.24
C TYR A 77 -13.84 22.29 -13.70
N ALA A 78 -14.69 21.81 -12.80
CA ALA A 78 -15.77 20.87 -13.11
C ALA A 78 -16.62 21.36 -14.30
N GLY A 79 -16.72 20.54 -15.35
CA GLY A 79 -17.46 20.84 -16.58
C GLY A 79 -16.88 21.97 -17.44
N ARG A 80 -15.70 22.49 -17.13
CA ARG A 80 -15.08 23.65 -17.80
C ARG A 80 -13.74 23.35 -18.45
N ARG A 81 -13.09 22.23 -18.11
CA ARG A 81 -11.77 21.88 -18.60
C ARG A 81 -11.67 20.41 -18.96
N TRP A 82 -10.88 20.14 -19.99
CA TRP A 82 -10.59 18.81 -20.46
C TRP A 82 -9.09 18.59 -20.57
N LEU A 83 -8.65 17.42 -20.14
CA LEU A 83 -7.31 16.90 -20.41
C LEU A 83 -7.35 16.03 -21.65
N CYS A 84 -6.60 16.44 -22.65
CA CYS A 84 -6.51 15.75 -23.93
C CYS A 84 -5.11 15.18 -24.13
N LEU A 85 -5.06 13.92 -24.54
CA LEU A 85 -3.82 13.26 -24.93
C LEU A 85 -3.50 13.60 -26.39
N GLN A 86 -2.26 14.01 -26.64
CA GLN A 86 -1.69 14.09 -27.96
C GLN A 86 -0.65 12.96 -28.10
N LEU A 87 -0.88 12.04 -29.05
CA LEU A 87 0.02 10.93 -29.37
C LEU A 87 0.53 11.10 -30.81
N ASP A 88 1.85 11.18 -30.98
CA ASP A 88 2.52 11.43 -32.25
C ASP A 88 1.97 12.65 -33.01
N GLY A 89 1.68 13.71 -32.26
CA GLY A 89 1.12 14.95 -32.78
C GLY A 89 -0.38 14.89 -33.08
N SER A 90 -1.04 13.74 -32.96
CA SER A 90 -2.48 13.56 -33.20
C SER A 90 -3.27 13.59 -31.89
N TRP A 91 -4.43 14.25 -31.90
CA TRP A 91 -5.34 14.21 -30.76
C TRP A 91 -5.95 12.83 -30.59
N ARG A 92 -5.99 12.36 -29.35
CA ARG A 92 -6.57 11.09 -28.95
C ARG A 92 -7.75 11.36 -28.02
N ARG A 93 -7.83 10.64 -26.90
CA ARG A 93 -8.87 10.80 -25.91
C ARG A 93 -8.74 12.12 -25.16
N CYS A 94 -9.89 12.78 -24.96
CA CYS A 94 -10.07 13.87 -24.02
C CYS A 94 -10.99 13.41 -22.88
N ILE A 95 -10.59 13.71 -21.65
CA ILE A 95 -11.40 13.47 -20.45
C ILE A 95 -11.62 14.80 -19.74
N PRO A 96 -12.77 15.00 -19.06
CA PRO A 96 -12.91 16.10 -18.11
C PRO A 96 -11.78 16.04 -17.07
N ILE A 97 -11.24 17.17 -16.62
CA ILE A 97 -10.11 17.18 -15.67
C ILE A 97 -10.49 16.56 -14.31
N GLU A 98 -11.76 16.66 -13.94
CA GLU A 98 -12.36 16.06 -12.76
C GLU A 98 -12.65 14.55 -12.91
N SER A 99 -12.41 14.00 -14.09
CA SER A 99 -12.69 12.59 -14.35
C SER A 99 -11.62 11.70 -13.73
N GLY A 100 -12.06 10.70 -12.96
CA GLY A 100 -11.21 9.57 -12.56
C GLY A 100 -10.95 8.57 -13.70
N THR A 101 -11.43 8.83 -14.92
CA THR A 101 -11.28 7.90 -16.04
C THR A 101 -9.84 7.85 -16.53
N LEU A 102 -9.27 6.65 -16.57
CA LEU A 102 -7.94 6.41 -17.13
C LEU A 102 -7.91 6.64 -18.64
N ILE A 103 -6.88 7.34 -19.13
CA ILE A 103 -6.63 7.47 -20.57
C ILE A 103 -5.87 6.25 -21.04
N GLN A 104 -6.59 5.26 -21.58
CA GLN A 104 -5.99 4.05 -22.14
C GLN A 104 -6.09 4.04 -23.66
N GLU A 105 -4.98 3.74 -24.34
CA GLU A 105 -4.88 3.69 -25.79
C GLU A 105 -4.21 2.39 -26.25
N THR A 106 -4.72 1.83 -27.34
CA THR A 106 -3.99 0.79 -28.10
C THR A 106 -3.04 1.50 -29.06
N ILE A 107 -1.75 1.25 -28.88
CA ILE A 107 -0.66 1.85 -29.64
C ILE A 107 0.06 0.76 -30.43
N ASP A 108 0.46 1.06 -31.66
CA ASP A 108 1.23 0.15 -32.51
C ASP A 108 2.67 -0.02 -31.99
N VAL A 109 3.38 -1.05 -32.46
CA VAL A 109 4.79 -1.27 -32.12
C VAL A 109 5.65 -0.19 -32.78
N GLY A 110 6.51 0.46 -32.02
CA GLY A 110 7.38 1.53 -32.53
C GLY A 110 7.80 2.55 -31.47
N ASN A 111 8.45 3.62 -31.94
CA ASN A 111 8.78 4.77 -31.10
C ASN A 111 7.67 5.80 -31.22
N HIS A 112 7.21 6.30 -30.07
CA HIS A 112 6.10 7.21 -29.96
C HIS A 112 6.46 8.41 -29.09
N THR A 113 5.71 9.49 -29.25
CA THR A 113 5.77 10.66 -28.36
C THR A 113 4.37 11.00 -27.85
N ALA A 114 4.28 11.36 -26.57
CA ALA A 114 3.03 11.78 -25.97
C ALA A 114 3.19 13.08 -25.18
N ARG A 115 2.10 13.85 -25.10
CA ARG A 115 1.94 14.93 -24.13
C ARG A 115 0.47 15.12 -23.77
N LEU A 116 0.23 15.69 -22.59
CA LEU A 116 -1.10 16.11 -22.18
C LEU A 116 -1.28 17.60 -22.40
N VAL A 117 -2.48 17.98 -22.78
CA VAL A 117 -2.87 19.36 -23.00
C VAL A 117 -4.17 19.63 -22.28
N LEU A 118 -4.17 20.65 -21.44
CA LEU A 118 -5.36 21.19 -20.81
C LEU A 118 -6.04 22.15 -21.81
N VAL A 119 -7.31 21.90 -22.09
CA VAL A 119 -8.13 22.70 -23.02
C VAL A 119 -9.45 23.10 -22.36
N ASP A 120 -10.05 24.17 -22.86
CA ASP A 120 -11.35 24.70 -22.40
C ASP A 120 -12.57 24.11 -23.14
N SER A 121 -12.37 23.09 -23.97
CA SER A 121 -13.43 22.42 -24.73
C SER A 121 -13.12 20.93 -24.89
N SER A 122 -14.15 20.09 -24.99
CA SER A 122 -14.01 18.67 -25.32
C SER A 122 -13.51 18.40 -26.74
N THR A 123 -13.47 19.42 -27.60
CA THR A 123 -12.94 19.35 -28.98
C THR A 123 -11.60 20.09 -29.06
N PRO A 124 -10.46 19.38 -28.90
CA PRO A 124 -9.16 20.02 -28.70
C PRO A 124 -8.64 20.78 -29.94
N GLU A 125 -9.17 20.52 -31.13
CA GLU A 125 -8.81 21.22 -32.37
C GLU A 125 -9.32 22.67 -32.39
N THR A 126 -10.44 22.94 -31.74
CA THR A 126 -11.10 24.26 -31.72
C THR A 126 -11.04 24.94 -30.36
N GLY A 127 -10.81 24.18 -29.30
CA GLY A 127 -10.63 24.70 -27.93
C GLY A 127 -9.34 25.49 -27.76
N LYS A 128 -9.37 26.45 -26.83
CA LYS A 128 -8.17 27.17 -26.40
C LYS A 128 -7.32 26.23 -25.54
N GLN A 129 -6.06 26.08 -25.93
CA GLN A 129 -5.07 25.37 -25.14
C GLN A 129 -4.58 26.28 -24.02
N LEU A 130 -4.70 25.80 -22.79
CA LEU A 130 -4.41 26.58 -21.58
C LEU A 130 -3.04 26.21 -21.01
N MET A 131 -2.73 24.92 -20.94
CA MET A 131 -1.48 24.39 -20.40
C MET A 131 -1.07 23.12 -21.14
N LYS A 132 0.23 22.82 -21.18
CA LYS A 132 0.78 21.59 -21.77
C LYS A 132 1.81 20.98 -20.84
N SER A 133 1.85 19.65 -20.82
CA SER A 133 2.98 18.94 -20.23
C SER A 133 4.20 18.97 -21.14
N GLU A 134 5.35 18.65 -20.56
CA GLU A 134 6.52 18.21 -21.32
C GLU A 134 6.16 17.02 -22.22
N GLN A 135 6.88 16.93 -23.35
CA GLN A 135 6.71 15.82 -24.29
C GLN A 135 7.57 14.64 -23.84
N VAL A 136 6.96 13.46 -23.78
CA VAL A 136 7.63 12.22 -23.40
C VAL A 136 7.79 11.32 -24.62
N SER A 137 9.00 10.86 -24.87
CA SER A 137 9.30 9.84 -25.88
C SER A 137 9.31 8.46 -25.23
N PHE A 138 8.78 7.43 -25.88
CA PHE A 138 8.76 6.06 -25.37
C PHE A 138 8.68 5.04 -26.51
N THR A 139 8.89 3.76 -26.20
CA THR A 139 8.86 2.69 -27.20
C THR A 139 7.81 1.66 -26.81
N VAL A 140 6.95 1.28 -27.77
CA VAL A 140 6.03 0.15 -27.64
C VAL A 140 6.65 -1.04 -28.36
N LEU A 141 6.82 -2.14 -27.63
CA LEU A 141 7.40 -3.39 -28.13
C LEU A 141 6.31 -4.40 -28.46
N SER A 142 6.66 -5.42 -29.24
CA SER A 142 5.83 -6.62 -29.38
C SER A 142 5.74 -7.35 -28.03
N ASP A 143 4.71 -8.18 -27.82
CA ASP A 143 4.59 -8.96 -26.59
C ASP A 143 5.80 -9.86 -26.34
N GLU A 144 6.40 -10.41 -27.40
CA GLU A 144 7.58 -11.27 -27.33
C GLU A 144 8.82 -10.47 -26.92
N ASP A 145 9.08 -9.34 -27.59
CA ASP A 145 10.23 -8.48 -27.29
C ASP A 145 10.12 -7.87 -25.90
N PHE A 146 8.92 -7.44 -25.51
CA PHE A 146 8.66 -6.90 -24.18
C PHE A 146 8.90 -7.97 -23.10
N ALA A 147 8.40 -9.19 -23.30
CA ALA A 147 8.65 -10.30 -22.39
C ALA A 147 10.16 -10.64 -22.32
N ALA A 148 10.90 -10.56 -23.43
CA ALA A 148 12.34 -10.77 -23.44
C ALA A 148 13.09 -9.69 -22.63
N VAL A 149 12.70 -8.42 -22.78
CA VAL A 149 13.24 -7.32 -21.96
C VAL A 149 12.98 -7.55 -20.48
N LEU A 150 11.75 -7.91 -20.09
CA LEU A 150 11.43 -8.17 -18.68
C LEU A 150 12.18 -9.38 -18.12
N ARG A 151 12.38 -10.44 -18.91
CA ARG A 151 13.20 -11.59 -18.51
C ARG A 151 14.66 -11.17 -18.29
N GLN A 152 15.22 -10.36 -19.18
CA GLN A 152 16.58 -9.86 -19.03
C GLN A 152 16.71 -8.96 -17.79
N GLN A 153 15.78 -8.02 -17.59
CA GLN A 153 15.74 -7.19 -16.40
C GLN A 153 15.71 -8.04 -15.13
N ARG A 154 14.89 -9.09 -15.08
CA ARG A 154 14.87 -10.00 -13.93
C ARG A 154 16.21 -10.71 -13.72
N LEU A 155 16.90 -11.11 -14.78
CA LEU A 155 18.23 -11.71 -14.66
C LEU A 155 19.26 -10.71 -14.11
N ASP A 156 19.19 -9.45 -14.54
CA ASP A 156 20.05 -8.38 -14.05
C ASP A 156 19.77 -8.07 -12.57
N ASP A 157 18.48 -8.03 -12.19
CA ASP A 157 18.05 -7.88 -10.79
C ASP A 157 18.59 -9.04 -9.92
N LEU A 158 18.49 -10.28 -10.40
CA LEU A 158 19.03 -11.45 -9.70
C LEU A 158 20.57 -11.45 -9.63
N ALA A 159 21.24 -10.91 -10.65
CA ALA A 159 22.70 -10.74 -10.62
C ALA A 159 23.14 -9.71 -9.57
N LEU A 160 22.35 -8.66 -9.36
CA LEU A 160 22.64 -7.60 -8.40
C LEU A 160 22.29 -8.00 -6.96
N HIS A 161 21.15 -8.66 -6.76
CA HIS A 161 20.60 -8.96 -5.43
C HIS A 161 20.87 -10.39 -4.94
N GLY A 162 21.45 -11.23 -5.79
CA GLY A 162 21.71 -12.63 -5.53
C GLY A 162 20.65 -13.55 -6.12
N PRO A 163 21.02 -14.80 -6.47
CA PRO A 163 20.10 -15.74 -7.09
C PRO A 163 18.99 -16.12 -6.10
N GLN A 164 17.80 -16.34 -6.64
CA GLN A 164 16.75 -17.07 -5.93
C GLN A 164 17.28 -18.47 -5.62
N THR A 165 17.27 -18.85 -4.35
CA THR A 165 17.59 -20.20 -3.87
C THR A 165 16.57 -21.24 -4.31
N GLY A 166 15.47 -20.80 -4.94
CA GLY A 166 14.34 -21.61 -5.37
C GLY A 166 13.30 -21.77 -4.27
N GLU A 167 13.67 -21.55 -3.00
CA GLU A 167 12.74 -21.56 -1.88
C GLU A 167 11.83 -20.30 -1.86
N GLU A 168 12.18 -19.22 -2.55
CA GLU A 168 11.43 -17.94 -2.50
C GLU A 168 10.07 -17.96 -3.19
N ASP A 169 9.87 -18.86 -4.16
CA ASP A 169 8.65 -18.98 -4.97
C ASP A 169 7.90 -20.30 -4.70
N MET A 170 8.33 -21.11 -3.73
CA MET A 170 7.67 -22.36 -3.35
C MET A 170 6.28 -22.12 -2.76
N SER A 171 5.35 -23.04 -3.01
CA SER A 171 4.12 -23.18 -2.24
C SER A 171 4.39 -23.68 -0.83
N VAL A 172 3.44 -23.47 0.08
CA VAL A 172 3.54 -23.96 1.48
C VAL A 172 3.75 -25.48 1.54
N VAL A 173 3.14 -26.24 0.62
CA VAL A 173 3.27 -27.70 0.55
C VAL A 173 4.64 -28.12 0.05
N GLU A 174 5.18 -27.48 -1.00
CA GLU A 174 6.53 -27.77 -1.49
C GLU A 174 7.59 -27.47 -0.42
N TRP A 175 7.44 -26.34 0.26
CA TRP A 175 8.30 -25.97 1.37
C TRP A 175 8.20 -26.98 2.52
N TYR A 176 6.99 -27.38 2.91
CA TYR A 176 6.78 -28.41 3.94
C TYR A 176 7.44 -29.74 3.59
N ARG A 177 7.24 -30.24 2.35
CA ARG A 177 7.90 -31.46 1.86
C ARG A 177 9.41 -31.35 1.91
N LEU A 178 9.98 -30.23 1.46
CA LEU A 178 11.42 -29.99 1.47
C LEU A 178 11.99 -30.03 2.89
N LYS A 179 11.34 -29.35 3.85
CA LYS A 179 11.83 -29.31 5.24
C LYS A 179 11.66 -30.65 5.96
N THR A 180 10.59 -31.39 5.69
CA THR A 180 10.36 -32.72 6.29
C THR A 180 11.23 -33.82 5.69
N GLN A 181 11.54 -33.79 4.39
CA GLN A 181 12.47 -34.73 3.75
C GLN A 181 13.90 -34.56 4.30
N ARG A 182 14.39 -33.32 4.45
CA ARG A 182 15.70 -33.06 5.08
C ARG A 182 15.80 -33.63 6.50
N HIS A 183 14.69 -33.69 7.23
CA HIS A 183 14.65 -34.28 8.56
C HIS A 183 14.71 -35.83 8.53
N ASN A 184 14.27 -36.48 7.45
CA ASN A 184 14.27 -37.94 7.33
C ASN A 184 15.55 -38.52 6.72
N ASP A 185 16.28 -37.76 5.89
CA ASP A 185 17.49 -38.23 5.19
C ASP A 185 18.81 -37.93 5.94
N GLY A 186 18.76 -37.26 7.11
CA GLY A 186 19.93 -36.80 7.86
C GLY A 186 19.97 -37.29 9.31
N ASN A 187 21.04 -38.01 9.63
CA ASN A 187 21.54 -38.30 10.98
C ASN A 187 21.42 -37.07 11.91
N GLY A 188 20.93 -37.27 13.14
CA GLY A 188 20.66 -36.19 14.09
C GLY A 188 21.82 -35.20 14.26
N GLY A 189 21.54 -33.91 14.09
CA GLY A 189 22.56 -32.88 14.20
C GLY A 189 22.10 -31.48 13.81
N ASP A 190 20.91 -31.06 14.24
CA ASP A 190 20.61 -29.64 14.48
C ASP A 190 19.63 -29.57 15.65
N SER A 191 20.12 -30.00 16.82
CA SER A 191 19.68 -29.37 18.05
C SER A 191 20.12 -27.92 17.91
N ALA A 192 19.19 -26.97 17.96
CA ALA A 192 19.52 -25.57 18.14
C ALA A 192 20.48 -25.45 19.33
N HIS A 193 21.77 -25.35 19.06
CA HIS A 193 22.77 -25.02 20.06
C HIS A 193 22.59 -23.54 20.34
N VAL A 194 21.77 -23.23 21.36
CA VAL A 194 21.83 -21.93 22.02
C VAL A 194 23.17 -21.89 22.75
N THR A 195 24.18 -21.31 22.10
CA THR A 195 25.46 -21.00 22.73
C THR A 195 25.23 -19.87 23.73
N HIS A 196 25.17 -20.20 25.01
CA HIS A 196 25.45 -19.22 26.07
C HIS A 196 26.98 -19.08 26.14
N GLU A 197 27.51 -17.94 25.70
CA GLU A 197 28.89 -17.59 26.02
C GLU A 197 28.98 -17.34 27.53
N VAL A 198 29.78 -18.18 28.21
CA VAL A 198 30.10 -18.03 29.63
C VAL A 198 31.50 -17.43 29.72
N ASP A 199 31.64 -16.28 30.37
CA ASP A 199 32.93 -15.66 30.63
C ASP A 199 33.79 -16.59 31.51
N ALA A 200 34.95 -16.99 30.97
CA ALA A 200 35.85 -17.98 31.57
C ALA A 200 36.52 -17.51 32.87
N ALA A 201 36.31 -16.27 33.32
CA ALA A 201 36.95 -15.74 34.52
C ALA A 201 36.10 -15.81 35.80
N THR A 202 34.77 -15.89 35.73
CA THR A 202 33.91 -15.69 36.91
C THR A 202 32.81 -16.73 37.13
N GLY A 203 32.45 -17.53 36.13
CA GLY A 203 31.48 -18.63 36.30
C GLY A 203 30.07 -18.19 36.72
N ASP A 204 29.71 -16.91 36.55
CA ASP A 204 28.40 -16.37 36.89
C ASP A 204 27.65 -15.95 35.62
N SER A 205 26.42 -16.41 35.46
CA SER A 205 25.55 -16.13 34.32
C SER A 205 24.80 -14.82 34.56
N GLN A 206 25.38 -13.69 34.15
CA GLN A 206 24.65 -12.43 34.06
C GLN A 206 24.08 -12.28 32.64
N PRO A 207 22.78 -11.98 32.48
CA PRO A 207 22.23 -11.67 31.18
C PRO A 207 22.82 -10.34 30.71
N VAL A 208 23.32 -10.32 29.48
CA VAL A 208 23.59 -9.08 28.76
C VAL A 208 22.26 -8.32 28.67
N ASN A 209 22.17 -7.20 29.38
CA ASN A 209 21.08 -6.24 29.25
C ASN A 209 21.16 -5.59 27.86
N THR A 210 20.71 -6.28 26.82
CA THR A 210 19.96 -5.61 25.76
C THR A 210 18.54 -5.51 26.29
N ALA A 211 18.00 -4.30 26.38
CA ALA A 211 16.61 -4.08 26.74
C ALA A 211 15.70 -4.68 25.65
N HIS A 212 15.51 -5.99 25.68
CA HIS A 212 14.39 -6.64 25.02
C HIS A 212 13.19 -6.42 25.91
N ASN A 213 12.24 -5.62 25.41
CA ASN A 213 10.93 -5.47 26.04
C ASN A 213 10.36 -6.85 26.37
N SER A 214 9.83 -6.98 27.58
CA SER A 214 9.28 -8.26 28.05
C SER A 214 8.07 -8.63 27.19
N PRO A 215 7.68 -9.91 27.06
CA PRO A 215 6.47 -10.33 26.33
C PRO A 215 5.16 -9.69 26.81
N THR A 216 5.23 -8.94 27.91
CA THR A 216 4.14 -8.24 28.58
C THR A 216 4.03 -6.76 28.18
N ASP A 217 5.07 -6.19 27.58
CA ASP A 217 5.09 -4.77 27.21
C ASP A 217 4.32 -4.60 25.90
N PRO A 218 3.33 -3.69 25.87
CA PRO A 218 2.54 -3.48 24.67
C PRO A 218 3.39 -2.86 23.55
N PRO A 219 3.26 -3.32 22.29
CA PRO A 219 3.91 -2.66 21.17
C PRO A 219 3.31 -1.27 20.97
N LEU A 220 4.07 -0.33 20.39
CA LEU A 220 3.53 0.93 19.91
C LEU A 220 2.58 0.69 18.71
N LEU A 221 2.99 -0.18 17.79
CA LEU A 221 2.30 -0.44 16.53
C LEU A 221 2.07 -1.95 16.33
N VAL A 222 0.83 -2.33 16.03
CA VAL A 222 0.50 -3.66 15.51
C VAL A 222 0.22 -3.55 14.01
N ILE A 223 0.88 -4.36 13.18
CA ILE A 223 0.64 -4.45 11.74
C ILE A 223 -0.05 -5.77 11.44
N GLY A 224 -1.32 -5.70 11.05
CA GLY A 224 -2.10 -6.82 10.54
C GLY A 224 -1.95 -6.95 9.04
N VAL A 225 -1.28 -8.01 8.58
CA VAL A 225 -1.09 -8.29 7.16
C VAL A 225 -2.19 -9.22 6.67
N LYS A 226 -3.14 -8.67 5.90
CA LYS A 226 -4.15 -9.45 5.16
C LYS A 226 -3.45 -10.38 4.19
N THR A 227 -3.67 -11.68 4.34
CA THR A 227 -3.05 -12.69 3.47
C THR A 227 -4.00 -13.83 3.19
N ARG A 228 -3.77 -14.53 2.08
CA ARG A 228 -4.42 -15.83 1.82
C ARG A 228 -3.62 -16.93 2.48
N VAL A 229 -4.28 -17.82 3.21
CA VAL A 229 -3.64 -18.84 4.04
C VAL A 229 -2.74 -19.75 3.21
N ILE A 230 -3.21 -20.22 2.06
CA ILE A 230 -2.49 -21.17 1.22
C ILE A 230 -1.59 -20.42 0.22
N ASP A 231 -2.20 -19.62 -0.66
CA ASP A 231 -1.51 -19.00 -1.78
C ASP A 231 -0.66 -17.77 -1.40
N GLY A 232 -0.87 -17.21 -0.21
CA GLY A 232 -0.11 -16.08 0.31
C GLY A 232 1.26 -16.45 0.89
N PHE A 233 1.61 -17.75 0.95
CA PHE A 233 2.83 -18.22 1.60
C PHE A 233 4.09 -17.50 1.12
N ARG A 234 4.30 -17.38 -0.20
CA ARG A 234 5.49 -16.71 -0.77
C ARG A 234 5.61 -15.23 -0.35
N PHE A 235 4.48 -14.54 -0.18
CA PHE A 235 4.44 -13.15 0.24
C PHE A 235 4.78 -13.04 1.72
N ARG A 236 4.19 -13.89 2.56
CA ARG A 236 4.56 -13.98 3.99
C ARG A 236 6.04 -14.24 4.19
N GLN A 237 6.63 -15.16 3.40
CA GLN A 237 8.07 -15.42 3.47
C GLN A 237 8.90 -14.21 3.04
N ALA A 238 8.51 -13.50 1.98
CA ALA A 238 9.20 -12.26 1.61
C ALA A 238 9.12 -11.22 2.72
N ILE A 239 7.95 -11.01 3.33
CA ILE A 239 7.76 -10.09 4.46
C ILE A 239 8.67 -10.46 5.65
N ARG A 240 8.66 -11.73 6.07
CA ARG A 240 9.52 -12.25 7.16
C ARG A 240 11.02 -12.14 6.86
N GLN A 241 11.40 -12.24 5.59
CA GLN A 241 12.80 -12.09 5.14
C GLN A 241 13.23 -10.64 4.97
N THR A 242 12.27 -9.70 4.95
CA THR A 242 12.53 -8.29 4.62
C THR A 242 12.15 -7.37 5.77
N TRP A 243 11.13 -6.55 5.61
CA TRP A 243 10.82 -5.46 6.53
C TRP A 243 10.26 -5.94 7.87
N ALA A 244 9.75 -7.17 7.95
CA ALA A 244 9.32 -7.81 9.20
C ALA A 244 10.33 -8.84 9.73
N SER A 245 11.58 -8.83 9.24
CA SER A 245 12.63 -9.69 9.79
C SER A 245 12.99 -9.28 11.21
N LYS A 246 13.50 -10.23 12.01
CA LYS A 246 13.92 -9.97 13.39
C LYS A 246 14.97 -8.86 13.52
N ASP A 247 15.83 -8.71 12.52
CA ASP A 247 16.93 -7.72 12.55
C ASP A 247 16.44 -6.31 12.14
N ASN A 248 15.36 -6.25 11.36
CA ASN A 248 14.83 -5.01 10.82
C ASN A 248 13.67 -4.45 11.67
N LEU A 249 12.84 -5.34 12.22
CA LEU A 249 11.61 -4.98 12.94
C LEU A 249 11.95 -4.40 14.33
N PRO A 250 11.49 -3.18 14.65
CA PRO A 250 11.64 -2.61 15.99
C PRO A 250 10.94 -3.45 17.08
N ASN A 251 11.46 -3.39 18.31
CA ASN A 251 10.91 -4.14 19.45
C ASN A 251 9.49 -3.71 19.84
N ASP A 252 9.09 -2.48 19.49
CA ASP A 252 7.78 -1.90 19.75
C ASP A 252 6.83 -2.02 18.54
N VAL A 253 7.20 -2.83 17.53
CA VAL A 253 6.33 -3.18 16.40
C VAL A 253 6.03 -4.67 16.43
N ARG A 254 4.75 -5.02 16.29
CA ARG A 254 4.30 -6.42 16.17
C ARG A 254 3.67 -6.64 14.80
N VAL A 255 4.17 -7.61 14.04
CA VAL A 255 3.57 -8.02 12.76
C VAL A 255 2.83 -9.34 12.95
N LEU A 256 1.59 -9.41 12.48
CA LEU A 256 0.74 -10.60 12.51
C LEU A 256 0.08 -10.80 11.15
N PHE A 257 0.05 -12.04 10.69
CA PHE A 257 -0.60 -12.42 9.43
C PHE A 257 -2.06 -12.78 9.70
N ALA A 258 -2.96 -11.91 9.24
CA ALA A 258 -4.40 -12.12 9.26
C ALA A 258 -4.81 -13.10 8.14
N GLY A 259 -4.54 -14.38 8.38
CA GLY A 259 -5.07 -15.50 7.60
C GLY A 259 -6.32 -16.04 8.27
N CYS A 260 -7.40 -16.22 7.50
CA CYS A 260 -8.64 -16.83 7.97
C CYS A 260 -8.49 -18.35 8.19
N ARG A 261 -9.59 -19.07 8.42
CA ARG A 261 -9.57 -20.53 8.52
C ARG A 261 -9.09 -21.18 7.22
N VAL A 262 -8.30 -22.24 7.35
CA VAL A 262 -7.95 -23.12 6.21
C VAL A 262 -9.26 -23.64 5.59
N PRO A 263 -9.43 -23.59 4.25
CA PRO A 263 -10.65 -24.08 3.59
C PRO A 263 -11.03 -25.49 4.02
N ALA A 264 -12.33 -25.73 4.23
CA ALA A 264 -12.83 -27.02 4.72
C ALA A 264 -12.52 -28.19 3.77
N ASP A 265 -12.42 -27.92 2.47
CA ASP A 265 -12.07 -28.86 1.40
C ASP A 265 -10.55 -29.00 1.16
N ALA A 266 -9.72 -28.26 1.89
CA ALA A 266 -8.27 -28.40 1.80
C ALA A 266 -7.81 -29.80 2.23
N SER A 267 -6.85 -30.35 1.49
CA SER A 267 -6.27 -31.67 1.78
C SER A 267 -5.56 -31.69 3.13
N GLU A 268 -5.43 -32.88 3.70
CA GLU A 268 -4.70 -33.07 4.97
C GLU A 268 -3.24 -32.59 4.88
N GLU A 269 -2.60 -32.78 3.72
CA GLU A 269 -1.23 -32.30 3.51
C GLU A 269 -1.13 -30.77 3.54
N VAL A 270 -2.12 -30.05 2.98
CA VAL A 270 -2.17 -28.59 3.05
C VAL A 270 -2.35 -28.15 4.51
N ARG A 271 -3.23 -28.79 5.26
CA ARG A 271 -3.44 -28.50 6.70
C ARG A 271 -2.15 -28.71 7.50
N GLN A 272 -1.44 -29.81 7.26
CA GLN A 272 -0.15 -30.08 7.89
C GLN A 272 0.91 -29.05 7.51
N ALA A 273 0.96 -28.64 6.24
CA ALA A 273 1.91 -27.64 5.77
C ALA A 273 1.68 -26.26 6.42
N VAL A 274 0.42 -25.82 6.53
CA VAL A 274 0.04 -24.57 7.21
C VAL A 274 0.34 -24.64 8.71
N ALA A 275 -0.03 -25.74 9.38
CA ALA A 275 0.27 -25.94 10.80
C ALA A 275 1.79 -25.97 11.06
N TYR A 276 2.55 -26.56 10.13
CA TYR A 276 4.01 -26.56 10.19
C TYR A 276 4.59 -25.14 10.03
N GLU A 277 4.07 -24.33 9.10
CA GLU A 277 4.42 -22.91 9.00
C GLU A 277 4.16 -22.16 10.31
N GLN A 278 2.94 -22.24 10.85
CA GLN A 278 2.57 -21.58 12.11
C GLN A 278 3.54 -21.96 13.23
N LYS A 279 3.85 -23.25 13.36
CA LYS A 279 4.78 -23.76 14.37
C LYS A 279 6.19 -23.19 14.18
N VAL A 280 6.71 -23.19 12.96
CA VAL A 280 8.08 -22.72 12.67
C VAL A 280 8.24 -21.23 12.93
N PHE A 281 7.22 -20.43 12.64
CA PHE A 281 7.27 -18.97 12.78
C PHE A 281 6.63 -18.44 14.08
N GLY A 282 6.44 -19.32 15.07
CA GLY A 282 6.03 -18.91 16.42
C GLY A 282 4.60 -18.39 16.51
N GLY A 283 3.71 -18.83 15.62
CA GLY A 283 2.28 -18.50 15.64
C GLY A 283 1.96 -17.09 15.15
N ASP A 284 2.79 -16.50 14.29
CA ASP A 284 2.51 -15.20 13.66
C ASP A 284 1.35 -15.24 12.66
N LEU A 285 0.94 -16.43 12.19
CA LEU A 285 -0.19 -16.67 11.29
C LEU A 285 -1.44 -17.12 12.07
N LEU A 286 -2.49 -16.29 12.00
CA LEU A 286 -3.65 -16.34 12.90
C LEU A 286 -4.81 -17.25 12.44
N THR A 287 -4.56 -18.30 11.64
CA THR A 287 -5.64 -19.10 11.01
C THR A 287 -6.64 -19.75 11.94
N ASP A 288 -6.23 -20.04 13.17
CA ASP A 288 -7.06 -20.80 14.13
C ASP A 288 -7.80 -19.90 15.11
N VAL A 289 -7.52 -18.59 15.10
CA VAL A 289 -8.10 -17.61 16.04
C VAL A 289 -9.03 -16.61 15.35
N LEU A 290 -8.92 -16.42 14.04
CA LEU A 290 -9.82 -15.55 13.28
C LEU A 290 -11.02 -16.35 12.76
N ASP A 291 -12.23 -15.99 13.19
CA ASP A 291 -13.46 -16.65 12.74
C ASP A 291 -13.96 -16.09 11.41
N CYS A 292 -13.19 -16.33 10.36
CA CYS A 292 -13.53 -15.92 9.00
C CYS A 292 -13.20 -17.01 7.98
N GLU A 293 -13.78 -16.88 6.80
CA GLU A 293 -13.44 -17.69 5.63
C GLU A 293 -12.48 -16.92 4.72
N ASP A 294 -11.49 -17.61 4.14
CA ASP A 294 -10.51 -17.01 3.24
C ASP A 294 -11.09 -16.80 1.83
N SER A 295 -12.04 -15.86 1.73
CA SER A 295 -12.74 -15.52 0.49
C SER A 295 -12.60 -14.03 0.17
N TYR A 296 -12.45 -13.72 -1.13
CA TYR A 296 -12.42 -12.33 -1.58
C TYR A 296 -13.75 -11.60 -1.29
N ALA A 297 -14.87 -12.34 -1.28
CA ALA A 297 -16.19 -11.78 -1.06
C ALA A 297 -16.44 -11.32 0.40
N THR A 298 -15.60 -11.73 1.34
CA THR A 298 -15.74 -11.51 2.78
C THR A 298 -14.50 -10.85 3.37
N LEU A 299 -13.75 -10.07 2.58
CA LEU A 299 -12.60 -9.30 3.08
C LEU A 299 -12.92 -8.43 4.31
N PRO A 300 -14.06 -7.71 4.37
CA PRO A 300 -14.36 -6.91 5.55
C PRO A 300 -14.44 -7.73 6.83
N ASP A 301 -14.95 -8.97 6.77
CA ASP A 301 -14.98 -9.86 7.94
C ASP A 301 -13.57 -10.26 8.37
N LYS A 302 -12.65 -10.55 7.44
CA LYS A 302 -11.23 -10.80 7.78
C LYS A 302 -10.61 -9.65 8.57
N VAL A 303 -10.83 -8.42 8.12
CA VAL A 303 -10.34 -7.22 8.82
C VAL A 303 -11.00 -7.10 10.20
N LYS A 304 -12.33 -7.22 10.26
CA LYS A 304 -13.10 -7.15 11.51
C LYS A 304 -12.65 -8.18 12.53
N GLU A 305 -12.44 -9.44 12.13
CA GLU A 305 -11.95 -10.49 13.01
C GLU A 305 -10.55 -10.19 13.53
N PHE A 306 -9.66 -9.68 12.68
CA PHE A 306 -8.32 -9.28 13.10
C PHE A 306 -8.36 -8.13 14.12
N LEU A 307 -9.17 -7.10 13.85
CA LEU A 307 -9.33 -5.96 14.76
C LEU A 307 -9.98 -6.38 16.07
N HIS A 308 -10.96 -7.30 16.03
CA HIS A 308 -11.52 -7.90 17.24
C HIS A 308 -10.46 -8.65 18.04
N PHE A 309 -9.67 -9.51 17.40
CA PHE A 309 -8.56 -10.24 18.05
C PHE A 309 -7.58 -9.28 18.75
N VAL A 310 -7.17 -8.21 18.07
CA VAL A 310 -6.29 -7.19 18.66
C VAL A 310 -6.97 -6.45 19.81
N GLY A 311 -8.23 -6.06 19.62
CA GLY A 311 -9.01 -5.28 20.57
C GLY A 311 -9.44 -6.05 21.83
N VAL A 312 -9.41 -7.40 21.84
CA VAL A 312 -9.72 -8.19 23.05
C VAL A 312 -8.47 -8.77 23.73
N ASP A 313 -7.31 -8.76 23.05
CA ASP A 313 -6.07 -9.25 23.64
C ASP A 313 -5.53 -8.30 24.72
N HIS A 314 -5.12 -8.86 25.86
CA HIS A 314 -4.69 -8.10 27.03
C HIS A 314 -3.43 -7.24 26.82
N VAL A 315 -2.57 -7.61 25.87
CA VAL A 315 -1.33 -6.88 25.56
C VAL A 315 -1.55 -6.00 24.35
N LEU A 316 -2.10 -6.54 23.25
CA LEU A 316 -2.24 -5.81 22.00
C LEU A 316 -3.26 -4.67 22.09
N ARG A 317 -4.34 -4.79 22.87
CA ARG A 317 -5.30 -3.70 23.11
C ARG A 317 -4.65 -2.45 23.75
N ARG A 318 -3.44 -2.56 24.29
CA ARG A 318 -2.69 -1.43 24.86
C ARG A 318 -1.69 -0.80 23.89
N SER A 319 -1.68 -1.21 22.62
CA SER A 319 -0.87 -0.52 21.62
C SER A 319 -1.42 0.87 21.32
N GLY A 320 -0.57 1.75 20.78
CA GLY A 320 -1.02 3.07 20.34
C GLY A 320 -1.79 3.00 19.02
N TYR A 321 -1.32 2.14 18.12
CA TYR A 321 -1.77 2.11 16.73
C TYR A 321 -1.93 0.69 16.20
N VAL A 322 -2.81 0.56 15.21
CA VAL A 322 -2.95 -0.64 14.39
C VAL A 322 -2.94 -0.25 12.91
N MET A 323 -2.01 -0.82 12.16
CA MET A 323 -1.98 -0.73 10.71
C MET A 323 -2.57 -2.00 10.11
N ILE A 324 -3.42 -1.86 9.11
CA ILE A 324 -3.80 -2.94 8.21
C ILE A 324 -3.00 -2.78 6.92
N ALA A 325 -2.44 -3.86 6.41
CA ALA A 325 -1.71 -3.91 5.15
C ALA A 325 -2.07 -5.18 4.36
N ASP A 326 -2.03 -5.15 3.04
CA ASP A 326 -2.04 -6.37 2.22
C ASP A 326 -0.66 -7.06 2.23
N ASP A 327 -0.62 -8.35 1.85
CA ASP A 327 0.62 -9.14 1.80
C ASP A 327 1.58 -8.77 0.66
N ASP A 328 1.18 -7.83 -0.20
CA ASP A 328 1.97 -7.24 -1.28
C ASP A 328 2.42 -5.80 -0.96
N VAL A 329 2.50 -5.44 0.32
CA VAL A 329 2.99 -4.14 0.79
C VAL A 329 4.39 -4.25 1.41
N TYR A 330 5.26 -3.32 1.05
CA TYR A 330 6.51 -3.07 1.77
C TYR A 330 6.34 -1.89 2.73
N VAL A 331 6.69 -2.05 4.00
CA VAL A 331 6.57 -1.01 5.04
C VAL A 331 7.96 -0.70 5.61
N ARG A 332 8.36 0.57 5.67
CA ARG A 332 9.54 1.00 6.43
C ARG A 332 9.20 1.06 7.92
N ALA A 333 9.02 -0.11 8.53
CA ALA A 333 8.44 -0.26 9.87
C ALA A 333 9.19 0.52 10.97
N ARG A 334 10.52 0.61 10.87
CA ARG A 334 11.34 1.43 11.79
C ARG A 334 11.02 2.91 11.69
N ASP A 335 11.19 3.48 10.50
CA ASP A 335 10.89 4.90 10.25
C ASP A 335 9.46 5.24 10.64
N PHE A 336 8.52 4.32 10.37
CA PHE A 336 7.12 4.53 10.70
C PHE A 336 6.88 4.53 12.21
N ALA A 337 7.43 3.58 12.95
CA ALA A 337 7.33 3.54 14.42
C ALA A 337 7.98 4.76 15.08
N GLU A 338 9.16 5.20 14.60
CA GLU A 338 9.84 6.40 15.08
C GLU A 338 8.98 7.66 14.89
N GLN A 339 8.32 7.79 13.73
CA GLN A 339 7.41 8.90 13.45
C GLN A 339 6.16 8.85 14.33
N LEU A 340 5.55 7.68 14.53
CA LEU A 340 4.40 7.52 15.42
C LEU A 340 4.76 7.83 16.89
N ALA A 341 5.94 7.41 17.35
CA ALA A 341 6.43 7.70 18.69
C ALA A 341 6.61 9.21 18.90
N ALA A 342 7.09 9.93 17.89
CA ALA A 342 7.27 11.38 17.93
C ALA A 342 5.95 12.17 17.98
N LEU A 343 4.86 11.63 17.41
CA LEU A 343 3.53 12.24 17.44
C LEU A 343 2.84 12.11 18.81
N GLY A 344 3.23 11.12 19.61
CA GLY A 344 2.52 10.75 20.84
C GLY A 344 1.23 9.99 20.55
N PRO A 345 0.38 9.72 21.56
CA PRO A 345 -0.89 9.02 21.34
C PRO A 345 -1.90 9.93 20.62
N LEU A 346 -2.41 9.46 19.49
CA LEU A 346 -3.53 10.07 18.77
C LEU A 346 -4.81 9.29 19.05
N HIS A 347 -5.94 9.98 18.92
CA HIS A 347 -7.29 9.44 19.04
C HIS A 347 -8.12 9.83 17.82
N ASP A 348 -9.21 9.10 17.56
CA ASP A 348 -10.08 9.33 16.40
C ASP A 348 -9.30 9.29 15.06
N LEU A 349 -8.23 8.48 15.01
CA LEU A 349 -7.34 8.39 13.85
C LEU A 349 -7.77 7.27 12.92
N TYR A 350 -8.02 7.63 11.66
CA TYR A 350 -8.10 6.73 10.53
C TYR A 350 -7.36 7.39 9.37
N ALA A 351 -6.24 6.82 8.91
CA ALA A 351 -5.36 7.49 7.97
C ALA A 351 -4.75 6.53 6.94
N GLY A 352 -4.51 6.99 5.71
CA GLY A 352 -3.91 6.17 4.64
C GLY A 352 -3.95 6.88 3.30
N HIS A 353 -3.83 6.15 2.19
CA HIS A 353 -4.03 6.73 0.87
C HIS A 353 -5.53 6.96 0.61
N VAL A 354 -6.03 8.17 0.85
CA VAL A 354 -7.47 8.47 0.75
C VAL A 354 -7.97 8.57 -0.70
N LYS A 355 -9.09 7.89 -0.98
CA LYS A 355 -9.91 8.04 -2.18
C LYS A 355 -11.16 8.84 -1.86
N GLN A 356 -11.53 9.75 -2.76
CA GLN A 356 -12.72 10.60 -2.62
C GLN A 356 -13.24 11.05 -3.99
N GLY A 357 -14.53 11.42 -4.04
CA GLY A 357 -15.22 11.91 -5.23
C GLY A 357 -15.38 10.86 -6.33
N ASN A 358 -15.53 11.32 -7.57
CA ASN A 358 -15.85 10.50 -8.75
C ASN A 358 -14.73 9.53 -9.19
N SER A 359 -13.63 9.45 -8.46
CA SER A 359 -12.53 8.54 -8.77
C SER A 359 -12.84 7.07 -8.43
N PHE A 360 -13.76 6.83 -7.50
CA PHE A 360 -14.21 5.48 -7.12
C PHE A 360 -15.71 5.49 -6.84
N VAL A 361 -16.49 4.89 -7.75
CA VAL A 361 -17.95 4.76 -7.62
C VAL A 361 -18.33 3.28 -7.47
N PRO A 362 -19.50 2.96 -6.89
CA PRO A 362 -20.02 1.61 -6.82
C PRO A 362 -20.09 0.96 -8.21
N GLU A 363 -19.43 -0.18 -8.38
CA GLU A 363 -19.47 -0.94 -9.63
C GLU A 363 -20.82 -1.64 -9.77
N ARG A 364 -21.60 -1.29 -10.79
CA ARG A 364 -22.98 -1.78 -10.97
C ARG A 364 -23.09 -2.93 -11.96
N ASP A 365 -22.00 -3.30 -12.65
CA ASP A 365 -21.98 -4.45 -13.56
C ASP A 365 -21.75 -5.76 -12.78
N PRO A 366 -22.70 -6.72 -12.79
CA PRO A 366 -22.57 -8.01 -12.12
C PRO A 366 -21.38 -8.87 -12.57
N GLN A 367 -20.78 -8.57 -13.73
CA GLN A 367 -19.62 -9.29 -14.26
C GLN A 367 -18.28 -8.78 -13.74
N ARG A 368 -18.28 -7.63 -13.04
CA ARG A 368 -17.06 -6.99 -12.55
C ARG A 368 -16.75 -7.45 -11.12
N ARG A 369 -15.46 -7.54 -10.81
CA ARG A 369 -14.94 -8.07 -9.53
C ARG A 369 -15.50 -7.36 -8.29
N TYR A 370 -15.80 -6.07 -8.40
CA TYR A 370 -16.24 -5.22 -7.29
C TYR A 370 -17.73 -4.90 -7.34
N TYR A 371 -18.51 -5.73 -8.04
CA TYR A 371 -19.95 -5.54 -8.19
C TYR A 371 -20.63 -5.30 -6.84
N LEU A 372 -21.33 -4.17 -6.75
CA LEU A 372 -22.10 -3.74 -5.61
C LEU A 372 -23.50 -3.33 -6.08
N PRO A 373 -24.53 -4.17 -5.88
CA PRO A 373 -25.88 -3.86 -6.33
C PRO A 373 -26.45 -2.63 -5.60
N GLU A 374 -27.29 -1.87 -6.31
CA GLU A 374 -27.99 -0.70 -5.77
C GLU A 374 -28.88 -1.07 -4.57
N SER A 375 -29.42 -2.28 -4.54
CA SER A 375 -30.20 -2.79 -3.41
C SER A 375 -29.39 -2.98 -2.12
N VAL A 376 -28.06 -3.07 -2.22
CA VAL A 376 -27.14 -3.16 -1.07
C VAL A 376 -26.58 -1.78 -0.74
N TYR A 377 -26.23 -0.98 -1.75
CA TYR A 377 -25.72 0.38 -1.58
C TYR A 377 -26.39 1.33 -2.57
N PRO A 378 -27.41 2.10 -2.13
CA PRO A 378 -28.24 2.90 -3.03
C PRO A 378 -27.62 4.24 -3.42
N LEU A 379 -26.53 4.67 -2.79
CA LEU A 379 -25.86 5.93 -3.12
C LEU A 379 -24.98 5.77 -4.36
N ASP A 380 -24.84 6.84 -5.14
CA ASP A 380 -24.03 6.86 -6.37
C ASP A 380 -22.52 7.00 -6.12
N GLU A 381 -22.15 7.47 -4.92
CA GLU A 381 -20.77 7.72 -4.53
C GLU A 381 -20.47 7.09 -3.16
N PHE A 382 -19.23 6.66 -2.96
CA PHE A 382 -18.73 6.27 -1.65
C PHE A 382 -18.36 7.51 -0.82
N PRO A 383 -18.48 7.47 0.52
CA PRO A 383 -17.80 8.47 1.35
C PRO A 383 -16.29 8.39 1.12
N PRO A 384 -15.50 9.43 1.45
CA PRO A 384 -14.05 9.30 1.47
C PRO A 384 -13.62 8.09 2.29
N PHE A 385 -12.62 7.35 1.82
CA PHE A 385 -12.09 6.16 2.51
C PHE A 385 -10.58 6.03 2.31
N ALA A 386 -9.87 5.45 3.27
CA ALA A 386 -8.47 5.09 3.09
C ALA A 386 -8.39 3.78 2.31
N TRP A 387 -7.63 3.78 1.22
CA TRP A 387 -7.61 2.70 0.23
C TRP A 387 -7.07 1.38 0.80
N GLY A 388 -7.68 0.26 0.38
CA GLY A 388 -7.52 -1.06 1.00
C GLY A 388 -6.11 -1.63 1.17
N PRO A 389 -5.10 -1.33 0.32
CA PRO A 389 -3.78 -1.93 0.48
C PRO A 389 -3.09 -1.57 1.80
N HIS A 390 -3.31 -0.38 2.34
CA HIS A 390 -2.77 0.00 3.65
C HIS A 390 -3.47 1.20 4.29
N TYR A 391 -3.74 1.10 5.60
CA TYR A 391 -4.25 2.19 6.41
C TYR A 391 -3.92 1.98 7.89
N LEU A 392 -3.91 3.08 8.64
CA LEU A 392 -3.58 3.17 10.05
C LEU A 392 -4.82 3.61 10.85
N MET A 393 -4.99 3.04 12.04
CA MET A 393 -6.00 3.43 13.01
C MET A 393 -5.38 3.66 14.39
N SER A 394 -5.92 4.60 15.17
CA SER A 394 -5.65 4.64 16.61
C SER A 394 -6.38 3.51 17.33
N MET A 395 -5.90 3.12 18.50
CA MET A 395 -6.48 1.98 19.23
C MET A 395 -7.94 2.20 19.63
N ASP A 396 -8.38 3.40 19.97
CA ASP A 396 -9.79 3.70 20.30
C ASP A 396 -10.74 3.42 19.11
N VAL A 397 -10.29 3.63 17.88
CA VAL A 397 -11.02 3.28 16.65
C VAL A 397 -11.11 1.76 16.49
N VAL A 398 -10.03 1.04 16.81
CA VAL A 398 -10.00 -0.43 16.78
C VAL A 398 -10.91 -1.02 17.85
N GLU A 399 -10.89 -0.47 19.07
CA GLU A 399 -11.77 -0.88 20.16
C GLU A 399 -13.24 -0.70 19.80
N PHE A 400 -13.61 0.41 19.15
CA PHE A 400 -14.97 0.60 18.65
C PHE A 400 -15.40 -0.55 17.72
N ILE A 401 -14.56 -0.92 16.74
CA ILE A 401 -14.88 -2.01 15.82
C ILE A 401 -14.93 -3.35 16.56
N ALA A 402 -13.97 -3.61 17.45
CA ALA A 402 -13.88 -4.84 18.22
C ALA A 402 -15.09 -5.05 19.15
N ASP A 403 -15.55 -3.98 19.80
CA ASP A 403 -16.66 -3.99 20.75
C ASP A 403 -18.04 -4.06 20.05
N ASN A 404 -18.13 -3.67 18.76
CA ASN A 404 -19.35 -3.69 17.94
C ASN A 404 -19.31 -4.74 16.81
N ARG A 405 -18.47 -5.78 16.95
CA ARG A 405 -18.23 -6.82 15.93
C ARG A 405 -19.51 -7.44 15.36
N GLU A 406 -20.52 -7.68 16.21
CA GLU A 406 -21.76 -8.36 15.82
C GLU A 406 -22.71 -7.44 15.04
N GLU A 407 -22.70 -6.14 15.33
CA GLU A 407 -23.55 -5.13 14.71
C GLU A 407 -22.99 -4.64 13.36
N LEU A 408 -21.66 -4.66 13.20
CA LEU A 408 -20.96 -4.13 12.04
C LEU A 408 -20.98 -5.12 10.86
N GLN A 409 -21.78 -4.79 9.85
CA GLN A 409 -21.95 -5.58 8.63
C GLN A 409 -21.07 -5.05 7.49
N GLY A 410 -20.45 -5.98 6.75
CA GLY A 410 -19.58 -5.66 5.62
C GLY A 410 -20.32 -5.32 4.33
N LEU A 411 -19.71 -4.47 3.51
CA LEU A 411 -20.21 -4.07 2.20
C LEU A 411 -19.58 -4.93 1.08
N GLY A 412 -20.05 -6.17 0.95
CA GLY A 412 -19.53 -7.11 -0.05
C GLY A 412 -18.00 -7.29 0.06
N PRO A 413 -17.24 -7.27 -1.06
CA PRO A 413 -15.79 -7.46 -1.03
C PRO A 413 -14.98 -6.21 -0.63
N LEU A 414 -15.62 -5.09 -0.31
CA LEU A 414 -14.99 -3.78 -0.16
C LEU A 414 -14.64 -3.49 1.31
N ASP A 415 -13.54 -4.03 1.81
CA ASP A 415 -13.11 -3.78 3.20
C ASP A 415 -12.81 -2.31 3.47
N ASP A 416 -12.13 -1.63 2.55
CA ASP A 416 -11.79 -0.22 2.67
C ASP A 416 -13.00 0.71 2.80
N VAL A 417 -13.97 0.59 1.91
CA VAL A 417 -15.23 1.33 1.97
C VAL A 417 -16.03 0.94 3.22
N THR A 418 -16.03 -0.36 3.58
CA THR A 418 -16.74 -0.85 4.76
C THR A 418 -16.22 -0.19 6.04
N ILE A 419 -14.89 -0.15 6.23
CA ILE A 419 -14.28 0.48 7.41
C ILE A 419 -14.68 1.95 7.47
N ALA A 420 -14.56 2.69 6.36
CA ALA A 420 -14.97 4.10 6.33
C ALA A 420 -16.44 4.29 6.75
N LEU A 421 -17.36 3.45 6.26
CA LEU A 421 -18.78 3.50 6.62
C LEU A 421 -19.02 3.23 8.12
N TRP A 422 -18.32 2.25 8.71
CA TRP A 422 -18.42 2.00 10.15
C TRP A 422 -17.94 3.18 10.97
N LEU A 423 -16.85 3.81 10.56
CA LEU A 423 -16.24 4.94 11.28
C LEU A 423 -17.03 6.25 11.16
N LEU A 424 -17.86 6.41 10.13
CA LEU A 424 -18.82 7.52 10.07
C LEU A 424 -19.80 7.52 11.25
N ALA A 425 -20.12 6.35 11.82
CA ALA A 425 -21.02 6.25 12.99
C ALA A 425 -20.46 6.96 14.23
N ILE A 426 -19.13 7.11 14.31
CA ILE A 426 -18.42 7.82 15.38
C ILE A 426 -17.76 9.12 14.91
N GLN A 427 -18.10 9.61 13.71
CA GLN A 427 -17.56 10.85 13.11
C GLN A 427 -16.03 10.84 12.94
N VAL A 428 -15.45 9.66 12.76
CA VAL A 428 -14.05 9.50 12.39
C VAL A 428 -13.95 9.50 10.87
N HIS A 429 -13.18 10.43 10.33
CA HIS A 429 -13.01 10.63 8.89
C HIS A 429 -11.58 10.25 8.47
N PRO A 430 -11.39 9.74 7.24
CA PRO A 430 -10.07 9.35 6.78
C PRO A 430 -9.16 10.57 6.58
N GLN A 431 -7.89 10.42 6.92
CA GLN A 431 -6.85 11.44 6.76
C GLN A 431 -5.81 10.96 5.74
N HIS A 432 -5.50 11.81 4.74
CA HIS A 432 -4.58 11.44 3.66
C HIS A 432 -3.11 11.41 4.12
N LEU A 433 -2.41 10.31 3.82
CA LEU A 433 -0.98 10.15 4.03
C LEU A 433 -0.25 10.07 2.68
N GLU A 434 0.49 11.11 2.33
CA GLU A 434 1.23 11.20 1.05
C GLU A 434 2.27 10.09 0.89
N LEU A 435 2.85 9.62 2.01
CA LEU A 435 3.90 8.62 2.03
C LEU A 435 3.37 7.17 1.87
N PHE A 436 2.06 7.02 1.74
CA PHE A 436 1.37 5.76 1.50
C PHE A 436 0.98 5.72 0.02
N ARG A 437 1.68 4.90 -0.76
CA ARG A 437 1.48 4.83 -2.21
C ARG A 437 1.33 3.41 -2.71
N ASN A 438 0.99 3.32 -3.99
CA ASN A 438 0.73 2.07 -4.68
C ASN A 438 1.29 2.14 -6.10
N LEU A 439 1.95 1.06 -6.53
CA LEU A 439 2.59 0.94 -7.84
C LEU A 439 1.61 1.13 -9.01
N ARG A 440 0.35 0.74 -8.84
CA ARG A 440 -0.71 0.88 -9.85
C ARG A 440 -1.22 2.30 -10.00
N GLU A 441 -0.79 3.24 -9.17
CA GLU A 441 -1.22 4.64 -9.28
C GLU A 441 -0.05 5.58 -9.48
N SER A 442 1.02 5.44 -8.73
CA SER A 442 2.18 6.31 -8.78
C SER A 442 3.48 5.51 -8.93
N PRO A 443 4.50 6.07 -9.61
CA PRO A 443 5.84 5.50 -9.59
C PRO A 443 6.41 5.53 -8.18
N CYS A 444 7.50 4.78 -7.99
CA CYS A 444 8.21 4.73 -6.72
C CYS A 444 8.85 6.09 -6.39
N SER A 445 8.79 6.50 -5.12
CA SER A 445 9.55 7.62 -4.55
C SER A 445 10.37 7.17 -3.33
N ASP A 446 11.53 7.78 -3.12
CA ASP A 446 12.49 7.32 -2.11
C ASP A 446 12.02 7.59 -0.67
N ASP A 447 11.07 8.49 -0.47
CA ASP A 447 10.53 8.92 0.82
C ASP A 447 9.28 8.14 1.26
N LEU A 448 8.82 7.12 0.52
CA LEU A 448 7.61 6.35 0.82
C LEU A 448 7.69 5.47 2.08
N LEU A 449 6.80 5.66 3.04
CA LEU A 449 6.70 4.80 4.22
C LEU A 449 6.10 3.43 3.92
N ALA A 450 5.11 3.38 3.04
CA ALA A 450 4.45 2.15 2.62
C ALA A 450 4.21 2.17 1.11
N TYR A 451 4.57 1.07 0.43
CA TYR A 451 4.39 0.92 -1.00
C TYR A 451 3.75 -0.43 -1.33
N ALA A 452 2.59 -0.38 -1.99
CA ALA A 452 1.74 -1.53 -2.30
C ALA A 452 1.87 -2.01 -3.75
N ASP A 453 1.21 -3.14 -4.07
CA ASP A 453 1.23 -3.79 -5.38
C ASP A 453 2.58 -4.40 -5.76
N LEU A 454 3.36 -4.81 -4.75
CA LEU A 454 4.71 -5.34 -4.91
C LEU A 454 4.77 -6.86 -4.93
N GLY A 455 5.53 -7.41 -5.87
CA GLY A 455 5.89 -8.83 -5.87
C GLY A 455 6.89 -9.19 -4.76
N PRO A 456 6.98 -10.49 -4.38
CA PRO A 456 7.94 -10.96 -3.37
C PRO A 456 9.41 -10.63 -3.69
N LEU A 457 9.78 -10.62 -4.98
CA LEU A 457 11.13 -10.24 -5.41
C LEU A 457 11.38 -8.74 -5.18
N ALA A 458 10.43 -7.89 -5.53
CA ALA A 458 10.52 -6.44 -5.36
C ALA A 458 10.77 -6.06 -3.89
N MET A 459 10.05 -6.69 -2.95
CA MET A 459 10.26 -6.47 -1.52
C MET A 459 11.69 -6.80 -1.08
N ARG A 460 12.27 -7.89 -1.60
CA ARG A 460 13.66 -8.28 -1.30
C ARG A 460 14.67 -7.33 -1.92
N MET A 461 14.40 -6.84 -3.13
CA MET A 461 15.23 -5.82 -3.79
C MET A 461 15.24 -4.52 -3.00
N ILE A 462 14.07 -4.02 -2.58
CA ILE A 462 13.93 -2.84 -1.72
C ILE A 462 14.73 -3.04 -0.42
N GLN A 463 14.55 -4.18 0.25
CA GLN A 463 15.30 -4.48 1.47
C GLN A 463 16.82 -4.49 1.24
N SER A 464 17.27 -5.14 0.17
CA SER A 464 18.68 -5.22 -0.21
C SER A 464 19.26 -3.82 -0.51
N ASN A 465 18.47 -2.95 -1.15
CA ASN A 465 18.85 -1.56 -1.38
C ASN A 465 19.10 -0.83 -0.08
N LEU A 466 18.12 -0.83 0.84
CA LEU A 466 18.22 -0.14 2.12
C LEU A 466 19.39 -0.67 2.96
N GLN A 467 19.59 -1.99 3.01
CA GLN A 467 20.73 -2.59 3.73
C GLN A 467 22.09 -2.23 3.14
N SER A 468 22.14 -1.96 1.83
CA SER A 468 23.36 -1.57 1.14
C SER A 468 23.57 -0.04 1.11
N GLY A 469 22.73 0.73 1.80
CA GLY A 469 22.76 2.20 1.76
C GLY A 469 22.37 2.80 0.40
N ARG A 470 21.69 2.03 -0.46
CA ARG A 470 21.08 2.54 -1.69
C ARG A 470 19.68 3.08 -1.40
N ASN A 471 19.22 3.96 -2.28
CA ASN A 471 17.87 4.52 -2.27
C ASN A 471 16.79 3.43 -2.37
N PHE A 472 15.63 3.68 -1.77
CA PHE A 472 14.49 2.75 -1.75
C PHE A 472 14.09 2.30 -3.16
N CYS A 473 13.99 3.24 -4.10
CA CYS A 473 13.60 3.00 -5.49
C CYS A 473 14.76 2.65 -6.41
N HIS A 474 15.95 2.34 -5.89
CA HIS A 474 17.08 1.97 -6.74
C HIS A 474 16.76 0.72 -7.58
N GLY A 475 16.90 0.83 -8.91
CA GLY A 475 16.53 -0.26 -9.82
C GLY A 475 15.01 -0.46 -9.96
N PHE A 476 14.21 0.55 -9.63
CA PHE A 476 12.76 0.49 -9.81
C PHE A 476 12.39 0.23 -11.28
N ASN A 477 11.53 -0.76 -11.48
CA ASN A 477 10.85 -1.01 -12.74
C ASN A 477 9.42 -1.44 -12.42
N ALA A 478 8.43 -0.66 -12.86
CA ALA A 478 7.03 -0.89 -12.52
C ALA A 478 6.54 -2.29 -12.92
N HIS A 479 7.08 -2.90 -13.98
CA HIS A 479 6.65 -4.21 -14.44
C HIS A 479 7.30 -5.36 -13.68
N THR A 480 8.59 -5.30 -13.39
CA THR A 480 9.23 -6.38 -12.60
C THR A 480 8.89 -6.28 -11.12
N TRP A 481 8.50 -5.10 -10.64
CA TRP A 481 8.09 -4.89 -9.26
C TRP A 481 6.61 -5.20 -9.01
N ASP A 482 5.74 -5.13 -10.03
CA ASP A 482 4.32 -5.48 -9.90
C ASP A 482 4.15 -6.95 -9.46
N ARG A 483 3.31 -7.17 -8.45
CA ARG A 483 2.85 -8.49 -7.98
C ARG A 483 2.43 -9.44 -9.11
N ASP A 484 1.87 -8.90 -10.19
CA ASP A 484 1.33 -9.65 -11.34
C ASP A 484 2.23 -9.59 -12.59
N GLY A 485 3.32 -8.81 -12.59
CA GLY A 485 4.02 -8.39 -13.81
C GLY A 485 4.83 -9.45 -14.57
N LEU A 486 4.92 -10.69 -14.05
CA LEU A 486 5.67 -11.80 -14.65
C LEU A 486 4.91 -13.15 -14.65
N ARG A 487 3.58 -13.12 -14.56
CA ARG A 487 2.75 -14.34 -14.71
C ARG A 487 2.48 -14.69 -16.17
#